data_AF-A0A8H7HXE4-F1
#
_entry.id   AF-A0A8H7HXE4-F1
#
_cell.length_a   1.000
_cell.length_b   1.000
_cell.length_c   1.000
_cell.angle_alpha   90.00
_cell.angle_beta   90.00
_cell.angle_gamma   90.00
#
_symmetry.space_group_name_H-M   'P 1'
#
loop_
_entity.id
_entity.type
_entity.pdbx_description
1 polymer ?
#
loop_
_entity_poly.entity_id
_entity_poly.type
_entity_poly.pdbx_seq_one_letter_code
_entity_poly.pdbx_strand_id
1 'polypeptide(L)'
;MFVSIYSILTVALAAATVSTGRTVSFTNNCRMNIRPIIKYTTGSTNFTGPWLSAGYSLSMAAPANASSSLIISGRYTSADQGVDCVGCTRLECDIADTDPSLHCCRLSRVGGFNVDMSFSWNGDGCKVVVCPYPSCLSSSAWAPNVDEGSSVRCCPSAKATLKVTFCP
;
A
#
# COMPACT_ATOMS: atom_id res chain seq x y z
N MET A 1 -52.47 -27.74 -4.32
CA MET A 1 -52.41 -26.28 -4.50
C MET A 1 -51.11 -25.82 -3.85
N PHE A 2 -50.12 -25.41 -4.66
CA PHE A 2 -48.76 -25.10 -4.23
C PHE A 2 -48.69 -23.66 -3.71
N VAL A 3 -48.12 -23.44 -2.52
CA VAL A 3 -47.75 -22.09 -2.04
C VAL A 3 -46.23 -22.03 -2.05
N SER A 4 -45.67 -21.41 -3.09
CA SER A 4 -44.23 -21.08 -3.17
C SER A 4 -43.95 -19.86 -2.29
N ILE A 5 -43.09 -20.04 -1.30
CA ILE A 5 -42.62 -18.97 -0.42
C ILE A 5 -41.31 -18.45 -1.01
N TYR A 6 -41.35 -17.32 -1.70
CA TYR A 6 -40.15 -16.63 -2.15
C TYR A 6 -39.54 -15.89 -0.96
N SER A 7 -38.47 -16.46 -0.39
CA SER A 7 -37.61 -15.76 0.55
C SER A 7 -36.88 -14.62 -0.17
N ILE A 8 -37.26 -13.38 0.12
CA ILE A 8 -36.55 -12.20 -0.36
C ILE A 8 -35.35 -11.99 0.56
N LEU A 9 -34.16 -12.36 0.07
CA LEU A 9 -32.89 -12.10 0.75
C LEU A 9 -32.56 -10.60 0.61
N THR A 10 -32.73 -9.83 1.68
CA THR A 10 -32.32 -8.43 1.74
C THR A 10 -30.80 -8.34 1.88
N VAL A 11 -30.11 -7.97 0.81
CA VAL A 11 -28.69 -7.63 0.87
C VAL A 11 -28.58 -6.24 1.52
N ALA A 12 -28.20 -6.19 2.80
CA ALA A 12 -27.89 -4.95 3.47
C ALA A 12 -26.59 -4.37 2.88
N LEU A 13 -26.73 -3.29 2.11
CA LEU A 13 -25.60 -2.49 1.68
C LEU A 13 -25.07 -1.74 2.90
N ALA A 14 -23.95 -2.22 3.47
CA ALA A 14 -23.28 -1.52 4.55
C ALA A 14 -22.86 -0.13 4.06
N ALA A 15 -23.37 0.92 4.71
CA ALA A 15 -23.00 2.29 4.42
C ALA A 15 -21.50 2.46 4.64
N ALA A 16 -20.77 2.81 3.57
CA ALA A 16 -19.38 3.21 3.66
C ALA A 16 -19.33 4.47 4.52
N THR A 17 -18.75 4.36 5.72
CA THR A 17 -18.31 5.52 6.46
C THR A 17 -17.31 6.26 5.57
N VAL A 18 -17.63 7.50 5.19
CA VAL A 18 -16.67 8.39 4.53
C VAL A 18 -15.58 8.68 5.56
N SER A 19 -14.54 7.87 5.52
CA SER A 19 -13.30 8.16 6.22
C SER A 19 -12.70 9.39 5.56
N THR A 20 -12.41 10.43 6.35
CA THR A 20 -11.49 11.51 5.97
C THR A 20 -10.05 11.01 5.78
N GLY A 21 -9.80 9.73 6.09
CA GLY A 21 -8.55 9.03 5.87
C GLY A 21 -8.26 8.79 4.40
N ARG A 22 -7.01 9.05 4.01
CA ARG A 22 -6.46 8.82 2.68
C ARG A 22 -6.67 7.36 2.29
N THR A 23 -7.16 7.08 1.07
CA THR A 23 -7.35 5.69 0.63
C THR A 23 -6.02 5.08 0.19
N VAL A 24 -5.78 3.85 0.60
CA VAL A 24 -4.68 3.00 0.12
C VAL A 24 -5.30 1.79 -0.59
N SER A 25 -4.91 1.58 -1.84
CA SER A 25 -5.35 0.47 -2.68
C SER A 25 -4.19 -0.45 -3.02
N PHE A 26 -4.38 -1.75 -2.82
CA PHE A 26 -3.45 -2.81 -3.18
C PHE A 26 -4.00 -3.59 -4.36
N THR A 27 -3.15 -3.92 -5.32
CA THR A 27 -3.45 -4.85 -6.42
C THR A 27 -2.38 -5.92 -6.47
N ASN A 28 -2.77 -7.19 -6.54
CA ASN A 28 -1.85 -8.30 -6.72
C ASN A 28 -1.88 -8.80 -8.18
N ASN A 29 -0.84 -8.51 -8.95
CA ASN A 29 -0.65 -9.09 -10.29
C ASN A 29 0.31 -10.28 -10.28
N CYS A 30 0.86 -10.65 -9.12
CA CYS A 30 1.73 -11.81 -8.99
C CYS A 30 0.94 -13.09 -9.25
N ARG A 31 1.61 -14.12 -9.76
CA ARG A 31 1.03 -15.48 -9.92
C ARG A 31 0.82 -16.22 -8.59
N MET A 32 1.16 -15.59 -7.48
CA MET A 32 1.07 -16.15 -6.12
C MET A 32 0.23 -15.24 -5.24
N ASN A 33 -0.30 -15.79 -4.14
CA ASN A 33 -1.05 -14.99 -3.19
C ASN A 33 -0.13 -14.03 -2.43
N ILE A 34 -0.52 -12.76 -2.35
CA ILE A 34 0.20 -11.71 -1.61
C ILE A 34 -0.68 -11.16 -0.49
N ARG A 35 -0.11 -11.00 0.69
CA ARG A 35 -0.74 -10.37 1.84
C ARG A 35 -0.16 -8.96 2.04
N PRO A 36 -0.93 -7.88 1.83
CA PRO A 36 -0.46 -6.53 2.07
C PRO A 36 -0.38 -6.25 3.57
N ILE A 37 0.64 -5.49 3.96
CA ILE A 37 0.89 -5.06 5.33
C ILE A 37 1.14 -3.57 5.31
N ILE A 38 0.54 -2.85 6.26
CA ILE A 38 0.87 -1.46 6.56
C ILE A 38 1.35 -1.40 8.00
N LYS A 39 2.56 -0.90 8.20
CA LYS A 39 3.03 -0.49 9.52
C LYS A 39 2.99 1.02 9.61
N TYR A 40 2.49 1.52 10.73
CA TYR A 40 2.55 2.94 11.07
C TYR A 40 3.73 3.16 11.99
N THR A 41 4.53 4.19 11.73
CA THR A 41 5.71 4.49 12.56
C THR A 41 5.35 5.20 13.86
N THR A 42 4.13 5.74 13.98
CA THR A 42 3.63 6.45 15.16
C THR A 42 2.13 6.23 15.36
N GLY A 43 1.69 6.16 16.63
CA GLY A 43 0.30 6.40 17.06
C GLY A 43 -0.82 5.45 16.59
N SER A 44 -0.54 4.50 15.69
CA SER A 44 -1.57 3.66 15.03
C SER A 44 -1.22 2.17 15.05
N THR A 45 -2.25 1.31 15.06
CA THR A 45 -2.09 -0.15 14.99
C THR A 45 -1.74 -0.59 13.57
N ASN A 46 -0.76 -1.49 13.44
CA ASN A 46 -0.39 -2.08 12.16
C ASN A 46 -1.58 -2.79 11.51
N PHE A 47 -1.69 -2.66 10.18
CA PHE A 47 -2.66 -3.38 9.38
C PHE A 47 -2.02 -4.61 8.74
N THR A 48 -2.72 -5.74 8.79
CA THR A 48 -2.36 -6.93 8.03
C THR A 48 -3.59 -7.41 7.25
N GLY A 49 -3.58 -7.22 5.94
CA GLY A 49 -4.74 -7.51 5.08
C GLY A 49 -5.01 -9.00 4.90
N PRO A 50 -6.09 -9.36 4.19
CA PRO A 50 -6.30 -10.74 3.73
C PRO A 50 -5.24 -11.14 2.68
N TRP A 51 -5.15 -12.44 2.40
CA TRP A 51 -4.45 -12.93 1.23
C TRP A 51 -5.18 -12.51 -0.05
N LEU A 52 -4.48 -11.80 -0.94
CA LEU A 52 -4.98 -11.41 -2.25
C LEU A 52 -4.52 -12.43 -3.29
N SER A 53 -5.45 -13.06 -3.98
CA SER A 53 -5.13 -13.89 -5.16
C SER A 53 -4.74 -13.04 -6.37
N ALA A 54 -4.15 -13.67 -7.38
CA ALA A 54 -3.77 -13.01 -8.61
C ALA A 54 -4.98 -12.29 -9.26
N GLY A 55 -4.79 -11.03 -9.66
CA GLY A 55 -5.82 -10.16 -10.22
C GLY A 55 -6.73 -9.48 -9.19
N TYR A 56 -6.62 -9.80 -7.90
CA TYR A 56 -7.48 -9.21 -6.88
C TYR A 56 -6.90 -7.91 -6.34
N SER A 57 -7.81 -7.04 -5.89
CA SER A 57 -7.47 -5.77 -5.26
C SER A 57 -8.20 -5.58 -3.94
N LEU A 58 -7.61 -4.78 -3.05
CA LEU A 58 -8.17 -4.38 -1.77
C LEU A 58 -7.96 -2.88 -1.61
N SER A 59 -9.00 -2.15 -1.20
CA SER A 59 -8.87 -0.75 -0.80
C SER A 59 -9.25 -0.58 0.66
N MET A 60 -8.54 0.29 1.34
CA MET A 60 -8.82 0.63 2.73
C MET A 60 -8.54 2.10 2.98
N ALA A 61 -9.21 2.69 3.96
CA ALA A 61 -8.81 3.99 4.46
C ALA A 61 -7.62 3.85 5.40
N ALA A 62 -6.58 4.66 5.18
CA ALA A 62 -5.54 4.88 6.17
C ALA A 62 -6.15 5.61 7.38
N PRO A 63 -5.75 5.26 8.63
CA PRO A 63 -6.16 5.97 9.82
C PRO A 63 -5.85 7.46 9.70
N ALA A 64 -6.77 8.32 10.16
CA ALA A 64 -6.57 9.76 10.15
C ALA A 64 -5.38 10.21 11.03
N ASN A 65 -4.97 9.38 11.99
CA ASN A 65 -3.84 9.59 12.89
C ASN A 65 -2.55 8.84 12.45
N ALA A 66 -2.47 8.41 11.19
CA ALA A 66 -1.23 7.92 10.59
C ALA A 66 -0.28 9.09 10.30
N SER A 67 0.17 9.77 11.35
CA SER A 67 0.65 11.15 11.33
C SER A 67 2.15 11.33 11.06
N SER A 68 2.85 10.33 10.50
CA SER A 68 4.30 10.49 10.29
C SER A 68 4.85 9.66 9.15
N SER A 69 4.73 8.33 9.22
CA SER A 69 5.20 7.50 8.12
C SER A 69 4.51 6.16 8.10
N LEU A 70 4.37 5.59 6.90
CA LEU A 70 3.93 4.23 6.73
C LEU A 70 4.93 3.40 5.94
N ILE A 71 5.05 2.13 6.34
CA ILE A 71 5.81 1.11 5.63
C ILE A 71 4.79 0.13 5.07
N ILE A 72 4.77 0.02 3.75
CA ILE A 72 3.95 -0.95 3.02
C ILE A 72 4.84 -2.07 2.50
N SER A 73 4.38 -3.31 2.65
CA SER A 73 5.04 -4.49 2.08
C SER A 73 4.03 -5.55 1.68
N GLY A 74 4.44 -6.45 0.78
CA GLY A 74 3.69 -7.66 0.43
C GLY A 74 4.42 -8.89 0.96
N ARG A 75 3.70 -9.79 1.64
CA ARG A 75 4.22 -11.12 2.02
C ARG A 75 3.60 -12.20 1.17
N TYR A 76 4.39 -13.20 0.77
CA TYR A 76 3.89 -14.40 0.09
C TYR A 76 4.02 -15.68 0.94
N THR A 77 4.56 -15.57 2.15
CA THR A 77 4.67 -16.66 3.13
C THR A 77 3.90 -16.34 4.40
N SER A 78 3.47 -17.37 5.13
CA SER A 78 2.88 -17.22 6.47
C SER A 78 3.90 -16.89 7.55
N ALA A 79 5.20 -17.04 7.27
CA ALA A 79 6.27 -16.69 8.20
C ALA A 79 6.15 -15.22 8.61
N ASP A 80 6.24 -14.96 9.91
CA ASP A 80 6.30 -13.59 10.39
C ASP A 80 7.68 -13.00 10.06
N GLN A 81 7.71 -12.04 9.15
CA GLN A 81 8.94 -11.31 8.79
C GLN A 81 9.25 -10.18 9.78
N GLY A 82 8.58 -10.19 10.93
CA GLY A 82 8.74 -9.22 12.01
C GLY A 82 8.22 -7.83 11.66
N VAL A 83 8.39 -6.93 12.62
CA VAL A 83 7.87 -5.55 12.58
C VAL A 83 8.44 -4.75 11.40
N ASP A 84 9.64 -5.05 10.93
CA ASP A 84 10.24 -4.35 9.80
C ASP A 84 10.10 -5.09 8.47
N CYS A 85 9.51 -6.29 8.44
CA CYS A 85 9.48 -7.11 7.22
C CYS A 85 10.90 -7.30 6.67
N VAL A 86 11.76 -7.99 7.43
CA VAL A 86 13.13 -8.31 6.99
C VAL A 86 13.05 -9.20 5.76
N GLY A 87 13.84 -8.88 4.74
CA GLY A 87 13.81 -9.47 3.42
C GLY A 87 12.81 -8.82 2.44
N CYS A 88 11.96 -7.88 2.87
CA CYS A 88 10.87 -7.38 2.04
C CYS A 88 11.23 -6.14 1.22
N THR A 89 10.65 -6.05 0.02
CA THR A 89 10.51 -4.78 -0.70
C THR A 89 9.53 -3.90 0.05
N ARG A 90 9.92 -2.64 0.32
CA ARG A 90 9.11 -1.69 1.10
C ARG A 90 8.68 -0.51 0.25
N LEU A 91 7.52 0.04 0.57
CA LEU A 91 7.13 1.39 0.19
C LEU A 91 7.07 2.21 1.47
N GLU A 92 7.95 3.20 1.57
CA GLU A 92 8.05 4.10 2.72
C GLU A 92 7.44 5.44 2.32
N CYS A 93 6.42 5.88 3.04
CA CYS A 93 5.77 7.15 2.76
C CYS A 93 5.85 8.04 3.99
N ASP A 94 6.30 9.26 3.79
CA ASP A 94 6.08 10.36 4.71
C ASP A 94 4.73 11.00 4.36
N ILE A 95 3.82 10.90 5.31
CA ILE A 95 2.49 11.49 5.21
C ILE A 95 2.34 12.46 6.38
N ALA A 96 3.32 13.34 6.52
CA ALA A 96 3.34 14.34 7.57
C ALA A 96 2.07 15.21 7.54
N ASP A 97 1.57 15.51 8.73
CA ASP A 97 0.50 16.49 8.95
C ASP A 97 0.99 17.94 8.81
N THR A 98 2.31 18.18 8.79
CA THR A 98 2.91 19.53 8.73
C THR A 98 2.77 20.20 7.36
N ASP A 99 2.68 19.43 6.29
CA ASP A 99 2.22 19.90 4.98
C ASP A 99 1.25 18.89 4.37
N PRO A 100 -0.06 19.02 4.62
CA PRO A 100 -1.06 18.09 4.10
C PRO A 100 -1.19 18.13 2.57
N SER A 101 -0.51 19.07 1.89
CA SER A 101 -0.47 19.15 0.44
C SER A 101 0.63 18.30 -0.19
N LEU A 102 1.65 17.87 0.57
CA LEU A 102 2.79 17.14 0.05
C LEU A 102 2.81 15.69 0.54
N HIS A 103 2.73 14.74 -0.39
CA HIS A 103 2.74 13.31 -0.08
C HIS A 103 3.93 12.62 -0.73
N CYS A 104 4.95 12.34 0.07
CA CYS A 104 6.21 11.80 -0.42
C CYS A 104 6.33 10.32 -0.09
N CYS A 105 6.57 9.50 -1.10
CA CYS A 105 6.91 8.09 -0.93
C CYS A 105 8.18 7.71 -1.67
N ARG A 106 8.78 6.61 -1.26
CA ARG A 106 9.86 5.92 -1.99
C ARG A 106 9.67 4.42 -1.89
N LEU A 107 10.04 3.71 -2.95
CA LEU A 107 10.34 2.28 -2.80
C LEU A 107 11.68 2.14 -2.09
N SER A 108 11.85 1.09 -1.32
CA SER A 108 13.03 0.83 -0.50
C SER A 108 13.39 -0.64 -0.57
N ARG A 109 14.67 -0.89 -0.84
CA ARG A 109 15.32 -2.20 -0.83
C ARG A 109 16.24 -2.37 0.38
N VAL A 110 16.24 -1.42 1.31
CA VAL A 110 17.05 -1.49 2.54
C VAL A 110 16.63 -2.67 3.43
N GLY A 111 15.34 -2.99 3.42
CA GLY A 111 14.81 -4.19 4.07
C GLY A 111 15.13 -5.50 3.35
N GLY A 112 15.64 -5.47 2.13
CA GLY A 112 15.74 -6.60 1.21
C GLY A 112 14.82 -6.45 0.00
N PHE A 113 14.59 -7.55 -0.72
CA PHE A 113 13.68 -7.60 -1.85
C PHE A 113 13.00 -8.96 -1.89
N ASN A 114 11.68 -8.97 -2.01
CA ASN A 114 10.89 -10.20 -2.06
C ASN A 114 9.80 -10.20 -3.13
N VAL A 115 9.24 -9.03 -3.43
CA VAL A 115 8.15 -8.86 -4.39
C VAL A 115 8.39 -7.58 -5.19
N ASP A 116 8.25 -7.68 -6.51
CA ASP A 116 8.24 -6.55 -7.42
C ASP A 116 7.12 -5.58 -7.03
N MET A 117 7.41 -4.29 -6.96
CA MET A 117 6.45 -3.32 -6.45
C MET A 117 6.44 -2.06 -7.29
N SER A 118 5.25 -1.51 -7.51
CA SER A 118 5.09 -0.13 -7.93
C SER A 118 4.15 0.61 -6.98
N PHE A 119 4.29 1.94 -6.99
CA PHE A 119 3.28 2.80 -6.41
C PHE A 119 2.97 3.98 -7.32
N SER A 120 1.79 4.54 -7.12
CA SER A 120 1.35 5.76 -7.75
C SER A 120 0.37 6.48 -6.85
N TRP A 121 0.29 7.78 -7.01
CA TRP A 121 -0.72 8.60 -6.39
C TRP A 121 -1.75 9.01 -7.44
N ASN A 122 -3.03 8.96 -7.10
CA ASN A 122 -4.07 9.56 -7.94
C ASN A 122 -3.99 11.09 -7.82
N GLY A 123 -3.62 11.77 -8.90
CA GLY A 123 -3.54 13.23 -8.96
C GLY A 123 -2.73 13.70 -10.17
N ASP A 124 -3.08 14.86 -10.70
CA ASP A 124 -2.34 15.47 -11.81
C ASP A 124 -0.89 15.74 -11.41
N GLY A 125 0.06 15.36 -12.28
CA GLY A 125 1.49 15.52 -12.04
C GLY A 125 2.15 14.43 -11.17
N CYS A 126 1.39 13.44 -10.69
CA CYS A 126 1.94 12.39 -9.83
C CYS A 126 2.47 11.20 -10.65
N LYS A 127 3.78 10.94 -10.54
CA LYS A 127 4.46 9.91 -11.34
C LYS A 127 4.36 8.53 -10.69
N VAL A 128 4.21 7.51 -11.54
CA VAL A 128 4.35 6.11 -11.14
C VAL A 128 5.84 5.81 -10.89
N VAL A 129 6.12 5.04 -9.85
CA VAL A 129 7.45 4.50 -9.55
C VAL A 129 7.38 2.98 -9.53
N VAL A 130 8.35 2.32 -10.16
CA VAL A 130 8.38 0.87 -10.32
C VAL A 130 9.75 0.34 -9.94
N CYS A 131 9.78 -0.71 -9.13
CA CYS A 131 10.96 -1.54 -8.87
C CYS A 131 10.61 -3.00 -9.18
N PRO A 132 10.88 -3.47 -10.42
CA PRO A 132 10.42 -4.77 -10.89
C PRO A 132 11.46 -5.88 -10.70
N TYR A 133 12.57 -5.62 -9.99
CA TYR A 133 13.60 -6.61 -9.72
C TYR A 133 14.55 -6.13 -8.60
N PRO A 134 15.31 -7.04 -7.95
CA PRO A 134 16.13 -6.74 -6.78
C PRO A 134 17.21 -5.66 -6.97
N SER A 135 17.64 -5.42 -8.21
CA SER A 135 18.69 -4.46 -8.57
C SER A 135 18.15 -3.20 -9.27
N CYS A 136 16.85 -2.89 -9.13
CA CYS A 136 16.28 -1.68 -9.71
C CYS A 136 17.06 -0.42 -9.28
N LEU A 137 17.16 0.55 -10.18
CA LEU A 137 18.01 1.73 -10.02
C LEU A 137 17.70 2.48 -8.72
N SER A 138 18.73 3.10 -8.12
CA SER A 138 18.56 3.93 -6.92
C SER A 138 17.59 5.10 -7.12
N SER A 139 17.45 5.58 -8.36
CA SER A 139 16.42 6.56 -8.73
C SER A 139 15.00 6.04 -8.58
N SER A 140 14.79 4.72 -8.53
CA SER A 140 13.48 4.06 -8.46
C SER A 140 13.21 3.45 -7.08
N ALA A 141 14.25 2.96 -6.39
CA ALA A 141 14.13 2.50 -5.01
C ALA A 141 15.40 2.81 -4.22
N TRP A 142 15.22 3.31 -3.00
CA TRP A 142 16.30 3.53 -2.06
C TRP A 142 17.05 2.22 -1.78
N ALA A 143 18.38 2.32 -1.81
CA ALA A 143 19.29 1.22 -1.53
C ALA A 143 20.28 1.66 -0.44
N PRO A 144 20.81 0.72 0.36
CA PRO A 144 21.87 1.03 1.31
C PRO A 144 23.05 1.71 0.62
N ASN A 145 23.64 2.72 1.27
CA ASN A 145 24.82 3.46 0.80
C ASN A 145 24.63 4.31 -0.47
N VAL A 146 23.39 4.62 -0.85
CA VAL A 146 23.07 5.59 -1.90
C VAL A 146 22.26 6.75 -1.30
N ASP A 147 22.45 7.96 -1.84
CA ASP A 147 21.71 9.15 -1.43
C ASP A 147 20.19 8.87 -1.41
N GLU A 148 19.62 9.06 -0.22
CA GLU A 148 18.25 8.72 0.12
C GLU A 148 17.22 9.50 -0.73
N GLY A 149 17.57 10.71 -1.14
CA GLY A 149 16.64 11.65 -1.79
C GLY A 149 16.26 11.27 -3.22
N SER A 150 17.11 10.53 -3.94
CA SER A 150 16.94 10.26 -5.39
C SER A 150 15.72 9.39 -5.73
N SER A 151 15.25 8.58 -4.78
CA SER A 151 14.12 7.67 -4.94
C SER A 151 12.78 8.28 -4.50
N VAL A 152 12.81 9.42 -3.81
CA VAL A 152 11.61 10.06 -3.26
C VAL A 152 10.77 10.64 -4.40
N ARG A 153 9.46 10.38 -4.36
CA ARG A 153 8.46 11.05 -5.22
C ARG A 153 7.37 11.63 -4.36
N CYS A 154 7.16 12.93 -4.57
CA CYS A 154 6.11 13.67 -3.91
C CYS A 154 4.96 13.97 -4.88
N CYS A 155 3.73 13.90 -4.37
CA CYS A 155 2.52 14.24 -5.08
C CYS A 155 1.85 15.42 -4.36
N PRO A 156 1.71 16.59 -5.02
CA PRO A 156 1.09 17.77 -4.42
C PRO A 156 -0.44 17.68 -4.50
N SER A 157 -1.08 16.80 -3.72
CA SER A 157 -2.54 16.63 -3.75
C SER A 157 -3.09 16.18 -2.42
N ALA A 158 -3.88 17.05 -1.77
CA ALA A 158 -4.54 16.76 -0.49
C ALA A 158 -5.58 15.62 -0.55
N LYS A 159 -5.95 15.16 -1.76
CA LYS A 159 -6.90 14.05 -1.98
C LYS A 159 -6.24 12.83 -2.62
N ALA A 160 -4.90 12.78 -2.67
CA ALA A 160 -4.20 11.69 -3.32
C ALA A 160 -4.55 10.34 -2.68
N THR A 161 -4.99 9.41 -3.52
CA THR A 161 -5.12 7.99 -3.14
C THR A 161 -3.83 7.29 -3.49
N LEU A 162 -3.27 6.51 -2.56
CA LEU A 162 -2.09 5.71 -2.80
C LEU A 162 -2.48 4.37 -3.42
N LYS A 163 -2.00 4.08 -4.62
CA LYS A 163 -2.13 2.77 -5.26
C LYS A 163 -0.80 2.05 -5.21
N VAL A 164 -0.81 0.81 -4.74
CA VAL A 164 0.33 -0.09 -4.66
C VAL A 164 0.02 -1.32 -5.49
N THR A 165 0.93 -1.71 -6.38
CA THR A 165 0.77 -2.91 -7.21
C THR A 165 1.96 -3.83 -7.03
N PHE A 166 1.67 -5.08 -6.67
CA PHE A 166 2.63 -6.17 -6.58
C PHE A 166 2.74 -6.88 -7.93
N CYS A 167 3.95 -7.15 -8.39
CA CYS A 167 4.26 -7.63 -9.75
C CYS A 167 3.64 -6.76 -10.86
N PRO A 168 3.95 -5.45 -10.87
CA PRO A 168 3.38 -4.50 -11.83
C PRO A 168 3.67 -4.83 -13.29
#